data_AF-A0A849WXP0-F1
#
_entry.id   AF-A0A849WXP0-F1
#
_cell.length_a   1.000
_cell.length_b   1.000
_cell.length_c   1.000
_cell.angle_alpha   90.00
_cell.angle_beta   90.00
_cell.angle_gamma   90.00
#
_symmetry.space_group_name_H-M   'P 1'
#
loop_
_entity.id
_entity.type
_entity.pdbx_description
1 polymer ?
#
loop_
_entity_poly.entity_id
_entity_poly.type
_entity_poly.pdbx_seq_one_letter_code
_entity_poly.pdbx_strand_id
1 'polypeptide(L)'
;MQNRAFTMSLLVAVIAVLMIYSYVESTEESLRTQYGSEVAVVVAKTDIRELDLLDETNLTTVNIPKKFRQEGAGTKVEDFQAGK
;
A
#
# COMPACT_ATOMS: atom_id res chain seq x y z
N MET A 1 21.98 -21.02 -37.97
CA MET A 1 20.96 -21.66 -37.10
C MET A 1 20.86 -21.01 -35.71
N GLN A 2 21.93 -20.40 -35.18
CA GLN A 2 21.97 -19.78 -33.85
C GLN A 2 21.13 -18.49 -33.69
N ASN A 3 21.11 -17.60 -34.69
CA ASN A 3 20.29 -16.37 -34.60
C ASN A 3 18.78 -16.64 -34.47
N ARG A 4 18.25 -17.70 -35.10
CA ARG A 4 16.81 -18.02 -35.03
C ARG A 4 16.39 -18.52 -33.66
N ALA A 5 17.23 -19.36 -33.04
CA ALA A 5 17.01 -19.82 -31.67
C ALA A 5 17.10 -18.66 -30.68
N PHE A 6 18.07 -17.76 -30.87
CA PHE A 6 18.23 -16.57 -30.03
C PHE A 6 17.06 -15.58 -30.13
N THR A 7 16.58 -15.29 -31.35
CA THR A 7 15.40 -14.43 -31.54
C THR A 7 14.12 -15.07 -31.00
N MET A 8 14.00 -16.40 -31.08
CA MET A 8 12.88 -17.13 -30.49
C MET A 8 12.92 -17.09 -28.96
N SER A 9 14.08 -17.31 -28.34
CA SER A 9 14.21 -17.19 -26.89
C SER A 9 13.93 -15.77 -26.40
N LEU A 10 14.32 -14.75 -27.15
CA LEU A 10 14.04 -13.35 -26.83
C LEU A 10 12.55 -13.05 -26.88
N LEU A 11 11.86 -13.52 -27.92
CA LEU A 11 10.42 -13.33 -28.07
C LEU A 11 9.64 -13.99 -26.93
N VAL A 12 10.00 -15.23 -26.58
CA VAL A 12 9.38 -15.95 -25.45
C VAL A 12 9.66 -15.24 -24.12
N ALA A 13 10.87 -14.71 -23.92
CA ALA A 13 11.21 -13.95 -22.72
C ALA A 13 10.35 -12.68 -22.56
N VAL A 14 10.12 -11.95 -23.65
CA VAL A 14 9.23 -10.76 -23.63
C VAL A 14 7.81 -11.15 -23.25
N ILE A 15 7.27 -12.22 -23.84
CA ILE A 15 5.93 -12.72 -23.52
C ILE A 15 5.85 -13.16 -22.05
N ALA A 16 6.88 -13.81 -21.53
CA ALA A 16 6.93 -14.21 -20.12
C ALA A 16 6.89 -13.01 -19.17
N VAL A 17 7.64 -11.94 -19.45
CA VAL A 17 7.60 -10.70 -18.65
C VAL A 17 6.22 -10.06 -18.70
N LEU A 18 5.58 -10.02 -19.87
CA LEU A 18 4.22 -9.48 -20.02
C LEU A 18 3.19 -10.28 -19.20
N MET A 19 3.30 -11.61 -19.20
CA MET A 19 2.42 -12.46 -18.38
C MET A 19 2.61 -12.21 -16.88
N ILE A 20 3.86 -12.06 -16.42
CA ILE A 20 4.14 -11.74 -15.01
C ILE A 20 3.55 -10.39 -14.63
N TYR A 21 3.73 -9.37 -15.47
CA TYR A 21 3.19 -8.04 -15.22
C TYR A 21 1.66 -8.07 -15.10
N SER A 22 0.99 -8.70 -16.07
CA SER A 22 -0.46 -8.85 -16.07
C SER A 22 -0.99 -9.62 -14.86
N TYR A 23 -0.27 -10.66 -14.41
CA TYR A 23 -0.66 -11.41 -13.22
C TYR A 23 -0.54 -10.58 -11.93
N VAL A 24 0.54 -9.81 -11.78
CA VAL A 24 0.73 -8.93 -10.61
C VAL A 24 -0.38 -7.87 -10.56
N GLU A 25 -0.66 -7.22 -11.69
CA GLU A 25 -1.72 -6.21 -11.80
C GLU A 25 -3.10 -6.79 -11.46
N SER A 26 -3.44 -7.95 -12.02
CA SER A 26 -4.70 -8.65 -11.72
C SER A 26 -4.81 -9.05 -10.25
N THR A 27 -3.70 -9.45 -9.63
CA THR A 27 -3.66 -9.79 -8.20
C THR A 27 -3.88 -8.56 -7.33
N GLU A 28 -3.23 -7.44 -7.64
CA GLU A 28 -3.43 -6.18 -6.95
C GLU A 28 -4.88 -5.68 -7.08
N GLU A 29 -5.47 -5.76 -8.27
CA GLU A 29 -6.86 -5.40 -8.50
C GLU A 29 -7.81 -6.29 -7.69
N SER A 30 -7.60 -7.60 -7.69
CA SER A 30 -8.37 -8.56 -6.88
C SER A 30 -8.32 -8.21 -5.39
N LEU A 31 -7.15 -7.88 -4.86
CA LEU A 31 -6.97 -7.45 -3.48
C LEU A 31 -7.70 -6.11 -3.20
N ARG A 32 -7.63 -5.15 -4.13
CA ARG A 32 -8.37 -3.88 -4.02
C ARG A 32 -9.89 -4.09 -4.06
N THR A 33 -10.39 -5.00 -4.90
CA THR A 33 -11.82 -5.35 -4.93
C THR A 33 -12.26 -6.05 -3.64
N GLN A 34 -11.45 -6.97 -3.11
CA GLN A 34 -11.80 -7.76 -1.93
C GLN A 34 -11.77 -6.95 -0.63
N TYR A 35 -10.77 -6.05 -0.48
CA TYR A 35 -10.53 -5.32 0.78
C TYR A 35 -10.88 -3.83 0.72
N GLY A 36 -11.27 -3.34 -0.47
CA GLY A 36 -11.64 -1.95 -0.71
C GLY A 36 -10.42 -1.06 -1.01
N SER A 37 -10.70 0.22 -1.28
CA SER A 37 -9.66 1.22 -1.48
C SER A 37 -8.78 1.37 -0.23
N GLU A 38 -7.50 1.66 -0.43
CA GLU A 38 -6.62 2.08 0.65
C GLU A 38 -7.11 3.41 1.22
N VAL A 39 -7.23 3.48 2.54
CA VAL A 39 -7.60 4.68 3.30
C VAL A 39 -6.48 4.98 4.29
N ALA A 40 -6.05 6.24 4.30
CA ALA A 40 -5.09 6.76 5.26
C ALA A 40 -5.70 6.73 6.68
N VAL A 41 -4.99 6.11 7.62
CA VAL A 41 -5.32 6.09 9.05
C VAL A 41 -4.10 6.47 9.86
N VAL A 42 -4.30 7.33 10.86
CA VAL A 42 -3.25 7.73 11.80
C VAL A 42 -3.01 6.62 12.82
N VAL A 43 -1.74 6.24 12.99
CA VAL A 43 -1.27 5.22 13.94
C VAL A 43 -0.09 5.75 14.74
N ALA A 44 0.14 5.18 15.92
CA ALA A 44 1.30 5.51 16.74
C ALA A 44 2.59 4.97 16.08
N LYS A 45 3.57 5.85 15.89
CA LYS A 45 4.91 5.50 15.39
C LYS A 45 5.80 4.95 16.50
N THR A 46 5.62 5.46 17.71
CA THR A 46 6.35 5.09 18.92
C THR A 46 5.36 4.82 20.04
N ASP A 47 5.84 4.26 21.14
CA ASP A 47 5.05 4.17 22.36
C ASP A 47 4.73 5.60 22.86
N ILE A 48 3.47 5.84 23.22
CA ILE A 48 2.95 7.14 23.66
C ILE A 48 2.43 6.96 25.07
N ARG A 49 3.01 7.67 26.02
CA ARG A 49 2.61 7.60 27.43
C ARG A 49 1.40 8.47 27.69
N GLU A 50 0.78 8.26 28.86
CA GLU A 50 -0.31 9.11 29.31
C GLU A 50 0.14 10.57 29.38
N LEU A 51 -0.68 11.48 28.85
CA LEU A 51 -0.45 12.93 28.78
C LEU A 51 0.68 13.37 27.83
N ASP A 52 1.25 12.48 27.02
CA ASP A 52 2.19 12.88 25.97
C ASP A 52 1.47 13.71 24.90
N LEU A 53 2.17 14.72 24.40
CA LEU A 53 1.67 15.60 23.35
C LEU A 53 1.70 14.87 22.01
N LEU A 54 0.56 14.78 21.33
CA LEU A 54 0.44 14.15 20.02
C LEU A 54 0.93 15.10 18.92
N ASP A 55 1.94 14.68 18.17
CA ASP A 55 2.55 15.45 17.08
C ASP A 55 3.11 14.53 15.97
N GLU A 56 3.78 15.12 14.98
CA GLU A 56 4.39 14.40 13.87
C GLU A 56 5.59 13.52 14.29
N THR A 57 6.08 13.66 15.53
CA THR A 57 7.19 12.85 16.04
C THR A 57 6.71 11.48 16.50
N ASN A 58 5.49 11.41 17.07
CA ASN A 58 4.90 10.19 17.62
C ASN A 58 3.73 9.60 16.81
N LEU A 59 3.14 10.36 15.89
CA LEU A 59 2.11 9.87 14.97
C LEU A 59 2.63 9.68 13.55
N THR A 60 2.03 8.73 12.84
CA THR A 60 2.28 8.52 11.41
C THR A 60 1.01 8.04 10.71
N THR A 61 0.95 8.19 9.39
CA THR A 61 -0.20 7.79 8.59
C THR A 61 0.16 6.53 7.81
N VAL A 62 -0.68 5.49 7.95
CA VAL A 62 -0.52 4.24 7.21
C VAL A 62 -1.78 3.99 6.37
N ASN A 63 -1.56 3.54 5.14
CA ASN A 63 -2.63 3.12 4.26
C ASN A 63 -3.09 1.73 4.66
N ILE A 64 -4.34 1.61 5.08
CA ILE A 64 -4.97 0.32 5.34
C ILE A 64 -6.19 0.14 4.44
N PRO A 65 -6.58 -1.09 4.07
CA PRO A 65 -7.79 -1.28 3.29
C PRO A 65 -9.02 -0.80 4.07
N LYS A 66 -9.95 -0.13 3.39
CA LYS A 66 -11.15 0.47 4.00
C LYS A 66 -11.93 -0.49 4.91
N LYS A 67 -11.93 -1.79 4.60
CA LYS A 67 -12.60 -2.83 5.39
C LYS A 67 -12.04 -3.00 6.81
N PHE A 68 -10.76 -2.68 7.02
CA PHE A 68 -10.08 -2.81 8.32
C PHE A 68 -10.01 -1.49 9.08
N ARG A 69 -10.68 -0.45 8.60
CA ARG A 69 -10.74 0.83 9.30
C ARG A 69 -11.51 0.68 10.60
N GLN A 70 -10.87 1.00 11.70
CA GLN A 70 -11.49 1.05 13.01
C GLN A 70 -12.44 2.26 13.11
N GLU A 71 -13.56 2.10 13.82
CA GLU A 71 -14.47 3.21 14.10
C GLU A 71 -13.77 4.26 14.97
N GLY A 72 -13.78 5.52 14.53
CA GLY A 72 -13.05 6.61 15.20
C GLY A 72 -11.61 6.86 14.71
N ALA A 73 -11.14 6.11 13.70
CA ALA A 73 -9.84 6.38 13.07
C ALA A 73 -9.81 7.73 12.34
N GLY A 74 -8.92 8.63 12.77
CA GLY A 74 -8.65 9.90 12.09
C GLY A 74 -7.82 9.69 10.82
N THR A 75 -8.00 10.59 9.85
CA THR A 75 -7.27 10.54 8.57
C THR A 75 -6.03 11.41 8.57
N LYS A 76 -5.99 12.37 9.49
CA LYS A 76 -5.04 13.47 9.52
C LYS A 76 -4.45 13.56 10.91
N VAL A 77 -3.14 13.80 10.98
CA VAL A 77 -2.45 13.96 12.27
C VAL A 77 -2.99 15.20 13.00
N GLU A 78 -3.41 16.20 12.24
CA GLU A 78 -4.05 17.43 12.71
C GLU A 78 -5.37 17.18 13.44
N ASP A 79 -6.06 16.05 13.17
CA ASP A 79 -7.29 15.67 13.90
C ASP A 79 -7.00 15.36 15.38
N PHE A 80 -5.73 15.07 15.72
CA PHE A 80 -5.27 14.66 17.05
C PHE A 80 -4.39 15.70 17.75
N GLN A 81 -3.95 16.73 17.04
CA GLN A 81 -3.18 17.81 17.64
C GLN A 81 -4.10 18.68 18.52
N ALA A 82 -3.82 18.74 19.82
CA ALA A 82 -4.51 19.62 20.75
C ALA A 82 -4.04 21.07 20.55
N GLY A 83 -4.55 21.72 19.51
CA GLY A 83 -4.25 23.12 19.21
C GLY A 83 -4.84 23.53 17.87
N LYS A 84 -5.88 24.37 17.91
CA LYS A 84 -6.07 25.34 16.83
C LYS A 84 -4.91 26.32 16.83
#